data_AF-A0A9E5SWX0-F1
#
_entry.id   AF-A0A9E5SWX0-F1
#
_cell.length_a   1.000
_cell.length_b   1.000
_cell.length_c   1.000
_cell.angle_alpha   90.00
_cell.angle_beta   90.00
_cell.angle_gamma   90.00
#
_symmetry.space_group_name_H-M   'P 1'
#
loop_
_entity.id
_entity.type
_entity.pdbx_description
1 polymer ?
#
loop_
_entity_poly.entity_id
_entity_poly.type
_entity_poly.pdbx_seq_one_letter_code
_entity_poly.pdbx_strand_id
1 'polypeptide(L)'
;MKVLKKTKLFRCLKRTLIILLGVVSLLIIAFIVLFGSELRTLNSLRKETPQYMYSMTYYADYHFDKFLQEGYKSDKDMERFIISNITHGFITEIEKVPGMCSSFICRNEKGEVLFGRNFDYTFSPVTMLTTAPKDGFRCITAADIAFAGYNKNNLPSEQGISTKNFALLSAPYLATDGMNEYGVAMSILDCGRATPPVIEGAPTLNTSTAVRMVLENAKTVDEAIELMNKYNFDLGTKPNHFMIADSNGRSVVVEF
;
A
#
# COMPACT_ATOMS: atom_id res chain seq x y z
N MET A 1 -48.43 -43.23 -22.44
CA MET A 1 -47.00 -42.93 -22.77
C MET A 1 -46.57 -41.46 -22.58
N LYS A 2 -47.43 -40.44 -22.79
CA LYS A 2 -47.06 -39.00 -22.63
C LYS A 2 -46.77 -38.54 -21.18
N VAL A 3 -47.45 -39.10 -20.18
CA VAL A 3 -47.31 -38.71 -18.75
C VAL A 3 -45.95 -39.11 -18.14
N LEU A 4 -45.44 -40.30 -18.49
CA LEU A 4 -44.13 -40.81 -18.06
C LEU A 4 -42.94 -40.02 -18.65
N LYS A 5 -43.10 -39.38 -19.82
CA LYS A 5 -42.08 -38.48 -20.39
C LYS A 5 -41.98 -37.15 -19.63
N LYS A 6 -43.10 -36.58 -19.18
CA LYS A 6 -43.13 -35.33 -18.39
C LYS A 6 -42.43 -35.48 -17.03
N THR A 7 -42.60 -36.62 -16.34
CA THR A 7 -41.97 -36.86 -15.03
C THR A 7 -40.47 -37.11 -15.12
N LYS A 8 -39.98 -37.79 -16.18
CA LYS A 8 -38.54 -37.89 -16.46
C LYS A 8 -37.91 -36.53 -16.80
N LEU A 9 -38.59 -35.72 -17.62
CA LEU A 9 -38.12 -34.38 -17.98
C LEU A 9 -38.03 -33.46 -16.75
N PHE A 10 -39.03 -33.48 -15.86
CA PHE A 10 -39.03 -32.70 -14.62
C PHE A 10 -37.93 -33.11 -13.64
N ARG A 11 -37.64 -34.42 -13.50
CA ARG A 11 -36.50 -34.91 -12.72
C ARG A 11 -35.16 -34.52 -13.34
N CYS A 12 -35.07 -34.50 -14.67
CA CYS A 12 -33.88 -34.07 -15.39
C CYS A 12 -33.61 -32.57 -15.14
N LEU A 13 -34.63 -31.71 -15.33
CA LEU A 13 -34.53 -30.28 -15.03
C LEU A 13 -34.15 -30.02 -13.57
N LYS A 14 -34.77 -30.72 -12.61
CA LYS A 14 -34.43 -30.57 -11.19
C LYS A 14 -32.98 -30.94 -10.89
N ARG A 15 -32.47 -32.02 -11.49
CA ARG A 15 -31.05 -32.41 -11.37
C ARG A 15 -30.12 -31.38 -12.00
N THR A 16 -30.44 -30.89 -13.20
CA THR A 16 -29.65 -29.85 -13.87
C THR A 16 -29.61 -28.56 -13.04
N LEU A 17 -30.74 -28.15 -12.46
CA LEU A 17 -30.80 -26.97 -11.60
C LEU A 17 -29.97 -27.14 -10.31
N ILE A 18 -30.03 -28.31 -9.67
CA ILE A 18 -29.21 -28.62 -8.49
C ILE A 18 -27.71 -28.59 -8.84
N ILE A 19 -27.32 -29.17 -9.97
CA ILE A 19 -25.93 -29.15 -10.45
C ILE A 19 -25.50 -27.70 -10.72
N LEU A 20 -26.33 -26.91 -11.41
CA LEU A 20 -26.03 -25.51 -11.70
C LEU A 20 -25.86 -24.69 -10.41
N LEU A 21 -26.76 -24.84 -9.43
CA LEU A 21 -26.65 -24.19 -8.12
C LEU A 21 -25.39 -24.63 -7.37
N GLY A 22 -25.03 -25.91 -7.45
CA GLY A 22 -23.79 -26.43 -6.87
C GLY A 22 -22.56 -25.79 -7.51
N VAL A 23 -22.50 -25.71 -8.84
CA VAL A 23 -21.41 -25.05 -9.57
C VAL A 23 -21.33 -23.56 -9.22
N VAL A 24 -22.45 -22.84 -9.23
CA VAL A 24 -22.49 -21.41 -8.85
C VAL A 24 -22.01 -21.22 -7.41
N SER A 25 -22.43 -22.07 -6.48
CA SER A 25 -21.99 -22.00 -5.08
C SER A 25 -20.48 -22.23 -4.95
N LEU A 26 -19.94 -23.21 -5.67
CA LEU A 26 -18.49 -23.46 -5.71
C LEU A 26 -17.71 -22.27 -6.28
N LEU A 27 -18.22 -21.64 -7.35
CA LEU A 27 -17.60 -20.45 -7.93
C LEU A 27 -17.62 -19.26 -6.95
N ILE A 28 -18.72 -19.06 -6.22
CA ILE A 28 -18.82 -18.01 -5.20
C ILE A 28 -17.84 -18.28 -4.05
N ILE A 29 -17.75 -19.52 -3.57
CA ILE A 29 -16.81 -19.90 -2.51
C ILE A 29 -15.38 -19.67 -2.98
N ALA A 30 -15.03 -20.12 -4.19
CA ALA A 30 -13.71 -19.90 -4.78
C ALA A 30 -13.39 -18.41 -4.88
N PHE A 31 -14.35 -17.59 -5.33
CA PHE A 31 -14.18 -16.14 -5.40
C PHE A 31 -13.95 -15.49 -4.03
N ILE A 32 -14.70 -15.88 -3.00
CA ILE A 32 -14.52 -15.37 -1.64
C ILE A 32 -13.17 -15.80 -1.06
N VAL A 33 -12.72 -17.03 -1.32
CA VAL A 33 -11.42 -17.51 -0.86
C VAL A 33 -10.27 -16.76 -1.55
N LEU A 34 -10.41 -16.46 -2.84
CA LEU A 34 -9.37 -15.81 -3.63
C LEU A 34 -9.31 -14.28 -3.44
N PHE A 35 -10.46 -13.61 -3.28
CA PHE A 35 -10.54 -12.14 -3.26
C PHE A 35 -11.09 -11.58 -1.94
N GLY A 36 -11.43 -12.43 -0.97
CA GLY A 36 -12.11 -12.00 0.25
C GLY A 36 -11.33 -10.98 1.06
N SER A 37 -10.00 -11.10 1.11
CA SER A 37 -9.13 -10.19 1.86
C SER A 37 -8.97 -8.83 1.17
N GLU A 38 -8.88 -8.81 -0.15
CA GLU A 38 -8.84 -7.61 -0.99
C GLU A 38 -10.16 -6.86 -0.90
N LEU A 39 -11.28 -7.58 -1.02
CA LEU A 39 -12.62 -6.99 -0.87
C LEU A 39 -12.84 -6.46 0.55
N ARG A 40 -12.36 -7.17 1.58
CA ARG A 40 -12.38 -6.68 2.98
C ARG A 40 -11.55 -5.42 3.15
N THR A 41 -10.38 -5.35 2.50
CA THR A 41 -9.51 -4.16 2.46
C THR A 41 -10.26 -2.98 1.89
N LEU A 42 -10.81 -3.11 0.69
CA LEU A 42 -11.54 -2.02 0.02
C LEU A 42 -12.81 -1.61 0.78
N ASN A 43 -13.51 -2.57 1.39
CA ASN A 43 -14.71 -2.30 2.19
C ASN A 43 -14.40 -1.59 3.52
N SER A 44 -13.13 -1.58 3.95
CA SER A 44 -12.69 -0.83 5.13
C SER A 44 -12.43 0.65 4.87
N LEU A 45 -12.43 1.08 3.59
CA LEU A 45 -12.22 2.47 3.22
C LEU A 45 -13.24 3.39 3.89
N ARG A 46 -12.75 4.44 4.56
CA ARG A 46 -13.58 5.51 5.12
C ARG A 46 -13.04 6.85 4.67
N LYS A 47 -13.92 7.81 4.41
CA LYS A 47 -13.53 9.20 4.21
C LYS A 47 -13.55 9.88 5.58
N GLU A 48 -12.39 10.39 5.99
CA GLU A 48 -12.21 11.00 7.30
C GLU A 48 -12.47 12.51 7.26
N THR A 49 -12.12 13.17 6.15
CA THR A 49 -12.26 14.63 6.03
C THR A 49 -12.88 15.05 4.69
N PRO A 50 -13.52 16.23 4.62
CA PRO A 50 -13.94 16.83 3.37
C PRO A 50 -12.78 17.07 2.38
N GLN A 51 -11.56 17.24 2.87
CA GLN A 51 -10.34 17.53 2.10
C GLN A 51 -9.71 16.27 1.47
N TYR A 52 -10.51 15.23 1.21
CA TYR A 52 -10.08 14.01 0.50
C TYR A 52 -9.01 13.20 1.24
N MET A 53 -9.09 13.20 2.58
CA MET A 53 -8.36 12.26 3.43
C MET A 53 -9.24 11.04 3.70
N TYR A 54 -8.65 9.86 3.53
CA TYR A 54 -9.27 8.57 3.77
C TYR A 54 -8.51 7.79 4.82
N SER A 55 -9.14 6.77 5.40
CA SER A 55 -8.49 5.72 6.17
C SER A 55 -8.82 4.36 5.58
N MET A 56 -7.90 3.40 5.69
CA MET A 56 -8.11 2.03 5.21
C MET A 56 -7.26 1.04 6.03
N THR A 57 -7.80 -0.14 6.31
CA THR A 57 -7.05 -1.26 6.90
C THR A 57 -6.77 -2.29 5.82
N TYR A 58 -5.50 -2.64 5.64
CA TYR A 58 -5.09 -3.63 4.66
C TYR A 58 -5.09 -5.04 5.26
N TYR A 59 -5.86 -5.95 4.67
CA TYR A 59 -6.03 -7.34 5.14
C TYR A 59 -5.44 -8.38 4.20
N ALA A 60 -5.22 -8.05 2.93
CA ALA A 60 -4.62 -8.96 1.95
C ALA A 60 -3.09 -9.01 2.11
N ASP A 61 -2.49 -10.08 1.58
CA ASP A 61 -1.04 -10.12 1.39
C ASP A 61 -0.69 -9.23 0.18
N TYR A 62 0.00 -8.13 0.41
CA TYR A 62 0.47 -7.24 -0.65
C TYR A 62 1.83 -7.68 -1.20
N HIS A 63 2.35 -8.85 -0.79
CA HIS A 63 3.54 -9.52 -1.32
C HIS A 63 4.83 -8.70 -1.22
N PHE A 64 4.97 -7.93 -0.14
CA PHE A 64 6.09 -7.03 0.04
C PHE A 64 7.42 -7.76 0.27
N ASP A 65 7.43 -8.89 0.99
CA ASP A 65 8.66 -9.69 1.18
C ASP A 65 9.22 -10.21 -0.15
N LYS A 66 8.34 -10.57 -1.08
CA LYS A 66 8.72 -10.94 -2.44
C LYS A 66 9.27 -9.73 -3.19
N PHE A 67 8.63 -8.57 -3.05
CA PHE A 67 9.12 -7.33 -3.65
C PHE A 67 10.51 -6.92 -3.12
N LEU A 68 10.77 -7.07 -1.82
CA LEU A 68 12.08 -6.80 -1.22
C LEU A 68 13.19 -7.68 -1.82
N GLN A 69 12.86 -8.89 -2.25
CA GLN A 69 13.81 -9.80 -2.91
C GLN A 69 13.99 -9.48 -4.40
N GLU A 70 12.91 -9.18 -5.12
CA GLU A 70 12.96 -8.91 -6.56
C GLU A 70 13.50 -7.51 -6.90
N GLY A 71 13.24 -6.54 -6.03
CA GLY A 71 13.63 -5.15 -6.15
C GLY A 71 12.82 -4.34 -7.18
N TYR A 72 12.81 -3.04 -6.97
CA TYR A 72 12.34 -2.02 -7.90
C TYR A 72 13.30 -1.91 -9.11
N LYS A 73 12.72 -1.84 -10.31
CA LYS A 73 13.47 -1.62 -11.58
C LYS A 73 12.99 -0.38 -12.33
N SER A 74 11.68 -0.14 -12.32
CA SER A 74 11.03 1.02 -12.89
C SER A 74 9.59 1.11 -12.36
N ASP A 75 8.94 2.27 -12.51
CA ASP A 75 7.52 2.43 -12.13
C ASP A 75 6.63 1.43 -12.88
N LYS A 76 6.93 1.15 -14.15
CA LYS A 76 6.21 0.16 -14.97
C LYS A 76 6.42 -1.28 -14.50
N ASP A 77 7.60 -1.61 -13.98
CA ASP A 77 7.85 -2.93 -13.40
C ASP A 77 7.13 -3.10 -12.07
N MET A 78 7.11 -2.05 -11.23
CA MET A 78 6.36 -2.05 -9.99
C MET A 78 4.86 -2.16 -10.26
N GLU A 79 4.33 -1.43 -11.24
CA GLU A 79 2.95 -1.56 -11.69
C GLU A 79 2.65 -3.01 -12.14
N ARG A 80 3.51 -3.61 -12.98
CA ARG A 80 3.37 -5.03 -13.37
C ARG A 80 3.39 -5.98 -12.17
N PHE A 81 4.25 -5.72 -11.19
CA PHE A 81 4.32 -6.52 -9.96
C PHE A 81 3.00 -6.43 -9.19
N ILE A 82 2.49 -5.23 -8.98
CA ILE A 82 1.21 -4.98 -8.30
C ILE A 82 0.06 -5.65 -9.07
N ILE A 83 0.03 -5.52 -10.40
CA ILE A 83 -1.03 -6.10 -11.24
C ILE A 83 -1.02 -7.63 -11.17
N SER A 84 0.16 -8.25 -11.25
CA SER A 84 0.30 -9.69 -11.31
C SER A 84 0.13 -10.38 -9.96
N ASN A 85 0.50 -9.73 -8.86
CA ASN A 85 0.46 -10.33 -7.53
C ASN A 85 -0.72 -9.85 -6.67
N ILE A 86 -1.27 -8.66 -6.91
CA ILE A 86 -2.28 -8.05 -6.02
C ILE A 86 -3.60 -7.85 -6.74
N THR A 87 -3.61 -7.06 -7.82
CA THR A 87 -4.88 -6.66 -8.45
C THR A 87 -5.41 -7.67 -9.46
N HIS A 88 -4.67 -8.74 -9.76
CA HIS A 88 -5.08 -9.78 -10.70
C HIS A 88 -5.52 -9.24 -12.09
N GLY A 89 -4.91 -8.15 -12.56
CA GLY A 89 -5.18 -7.59 -13.90
C GLY A 89 -5.83 -6.20 -13.96
N PHE A 90 -6.11 -5.53 -12.84
CA PHE A 90 -6.68 -4.17 -12.85
C PHE A 90 -5.58 -3.09 -12.88
N ILE A 91 -5.74 -2.11 -13.78
CA ILE A 91 -4.73 -1.10 -14.15
C ILE A 91 -4.60 -0.02 -13.07
N THR A 92 -3.36 0.42 -12.81
CA THR A 92 -3.05 1.59 -11.99
C THR A 92 -1.99 2.45 -12.69
N GLU A 93 -2.37 3.63 -13.19
CA GLU A 93 -1.37 4.59 -13.68
C GLU A 93 -0.74 5.32 -12.49
N ILE A 94 0.59 5.30 -12.42
CA ILE A 94 1.37 5.99 -11.39
C ILE A 94 1.95 7.27 -12.00
N GLU A 95 1.46 8.43 -11.56
CA GLU A 95 2.02 9.73 -11.93
C GLU A 95 2.99 10.26 -10.86
N LYS A 96 4.01 11.02 -11.25
CA LYS A 96 4.92 11.75 -10.35
C LYS A 96 4.66 13.25 -10.49
N VAL A 97 4.42 13.96 -9.39
CA VAL A 97 4.33 15.43 -9.36
C VAL A 97 5.29 15.94 -8.26
N PRO A 98 5.85 17.15 -8.35
CA PRO A 98 6.74 17.68 -7.31
C PRO A 98 6.01 18.40 -6.16
N GLY A 99 6.61 18.38 -4.97
CA GLY A 99 6.20 19.20 -3.83
C GLY A 99 7.38 19.60 -2.93
N MET A 100 7.13 20.50 -1.99
CA MET A 100 8.08 20.90 -0.94
C MET A 100 7.57 20.34 0.39
N CYS A 101 8.45 19.94 1.30
CA CYS A 101 8.04 19.36 2.58
C CYS A 101 8.93 19.87 3.70
N SER A 102 8.45 19.79 4.94
CA SER A 102 9.23 20.02 6.16
C SER A 102 8.84 18.97 7.19
N SER A 103 9.79 18.60 8.04
CA SER A 103 9.57 17.67 9.15
C SER A 103 10.29 18.15 10.39
N PHE A 104 9.73 17.84 11.55
CA PHE A 104 10.37 18.12 12.83
C PHE A 104 10.11 17.00 13.83
N ILE A 105 11.02 16.90 14.80
CA ILE A 105 10.86 16.09 16.00
C ILE A 105 10.94 17.03 17.20
N CYS A 106 10.07 16.83 18.19
CA CYS A 106 10.15 17.56 19.45
C CYS A 106 9.77 16.66 20.63
N ARG A 107 10.07 17.14 21.84
CA ARG A 107 9.50 16.59 23.06
C ARG A 107 8.52 17.57 23.64
N ASN A 108 7.35 17.09 24.03
CA ASN A 108 6.39 17.92 24.74
C ASN A 108 6.72 17.98 26.25
N GLU A 109 5.91 18.74 26.99
CA GLU A 109 6.07 18.92 28.44
C GLU A 109 5.96 17.64 29.26
N LYS A 110 5.36 16.57 28.70
CA LYS A 110 5.25 15.25 29.33
C LYS A 110 6.42 14.33 29.00
N GLY A 111 7.38 14.80 28.20
CA GLY A 111 8.51 14.01 27.72
C GLY A 111 8.21 13.10 26.53
N GLU A 112 6.98 13.14 26.00
CA GLU A 112 6.57 12.36 24.83
C GLU A 112 7.27 12.89 23.58
N VAL A 113 7.77 11.97 22.76
CA VAL A 113 8.40 12.29 21.47
C VAL A 113 7.32 12.45 20.42
N LEU A 114 7.30 13.59 19.75
CA LEU A 114 6.35 13.91 18.69
C LEU A 114 7.10 14.08 17.37
N PHE A 115 6.57 13.47 16.33
CA PHE A 115 7.04 13.62 14.95
C PHE A 115 5.97 14.37 14.15
N GLY A 116 6.38 15.42 13.44
CA GLY A 116 5.49 16.21 12.60
C GLY A 116 6.05 16.37 11.20
N ARG A 117 5.18 16.30 10.20
CA ARG A 117 5.50 16.53 8.79
C ARG A 117 4.36 17.31 8.14
N ASN A 118 4.67 18.25 7.26
CA ASN A 118 3.72 18.76 6.27
C ASN A 118 4.07 18.21 4.88
N PHE A 119 3.06 18.15 4.02
CA PHE A 119 3.20 17.67 2.65
C PHE A 119 2.68 18.76 1.70
N ASP A 120 3.54 19.71 1.32
CA ASP A 120 3.15 20.82 0.46
C ASP A 120 3.19 20.37 -1.00
N TYR A 121 2.04 19.89 -1.44
CA TYR A 121 1.84 19.35 -2.77
C TYR A 121 0.69 20.05 -3.48
N THR A 122 0.61 19.85 -4.79
CA THR A 122 -0.65 20.14 -5.50
C THR A 122 -1.74 19.16 -5.03
N PHE A 123 -2.90 19.13 -5.68
CA PHE A 123 -3.99 18.26 -5.22
C PHE A 123 -3.53 16.80 -5.05
N SER A 124 -3.47 16.33 -3.81
CA SER A 124 -3.03 14.99 -3.42
C SER A 124 -4.02 14.43 -2.39
N PRO A 125 -4.93 13.53 -2.81
CA PRO A 125 -5.73 12.78 -1.87
C PRO A 125 -4.84 11.75 -1.17
N VAL A 126 -5.04 11.57 0.13
CA VAL A 126 -4.21 10.71 0.97
C VAL A 126 -5.06 9.66 1.67
N THR A 127 -4.53 8.45 1.81
CA THR A 127 -5.12 7.40 2.63
C THR A 127 -4.20 7.08 3.80
N MET A 128 -4.69 7.26 5.02
CA MET A 128 -4.05 6.73 6.23
C MET A 128 -4.24 5.21 6.24
N LEU A 129 -3.22 4.50 5.81
CA LEU A 129 -3.23 3.06 5.65
C LEU A 129 -2.68 2.38 6.90
N THR A 130 -3.48 1.50 7.51
CA THR A 130 -3.02 0.59 8.57
C THR A 130 -2.69 -0.77 7.95
N THR A 131 -1.47 -1.27 8.18
CA THR A 131 -1.05 -2.63 7.79
C THR A 131 -0.62 -3.44 9.00
N ALA A 132 -0.74 -4.76 8.88
CA ALA A 132 -0.29 -5.74 9.86
C ALA A 132 0.22 -6.98 9.09
N PRO A 133 1.39 -6.88 8.42
CA PRO A 133 1.96 -8.00 7.70
C PRO A 133 2.23 -9.18 8.64
N LYS A 134 2.23 -10.40 8.08
CA LYS A 134 2.45 -11.63 8.85
C LYS A 134 3.85 -11.66 9.47
N ASP A 135 4.85 -11.27 8.69
CA ASP A 135 6.28 -11.37 9.03
C ASP A 135 6.93 -9.99 9.18
N GLY A 136 6.15 -8.98 9.62
CA GLY A 136 6.63 -7.61 9.85
C GLY A 136 5.81 -6.86 10.90
N PHE A 137 6.17 -5.60 11.15
CA PHE A 137 5.54 -4.77 12.18
C PHE A 137 4.24 -4.12 11.71
N ARG A 138 3.30 -3.95 12.64
CA ARG A 138 2.12 -3.12 12.41
C ARG A 138 2.55 -1.67 12.20
N CYS A 139 2.03 -1.02 11.17
CA CYS A 139 2.29 0.39 10.92
C CYS A 139 1.07 1.13 10.38
N ILE A 140 1.11 2.44 10.57
CA ILE A 140 0.20 3.39 9.95
C ILE A 140 1.03 4.31 9.04
N THR A 141 0.60 4.48 7.81
CA THR A 141 1.32 5.28 6.80
C THR A 141 0.38 6.21 6.06
N ALA A 142 0.82 7.43 5.77
CA ALA A 142 0.18 8.27 4.78
C ALA A 142 0.56 7.77 3.38
N ALA A 143 -0.38 7.13 2.70
CA ALA A 143 -0.24 6.72 1.30
C ALA A 143 -0.83 7.81 0.39
N ASP A 144 0.00 8.42 -0.45
CA ASP A 144 -0.46 9.38 -1.45
C ASP A 144 -1.11 8.60 -2.60
N ILE A 145 -2.44 8.64 -2.67
CA ILE A 145 -3.19 7.88 -3.66
C ILE A 145 -3.30 8.64 -4.99
N ALA A 146 -2.77 9.87 -5.12
CA ALA A 146 -2.55 10.47 -6.43
C ALA A 146 -1.64 9.59 -7.30
N PHE A 147 -0.67 8.92 -6.67
CA PHE A 147 0.21 7.95 -7.32
C PHE A 147 -0.51 6.67 -7.76
N ALA A 148 -1.78 6.48 -7.45
CA ALA A 148 -2.62 5.42 -8.00
C ALA A 148 -3.58 5.93 -9.10
N GLY A 149 -3.40 7.17 -9.57
CA GLY A 149 -4.24 7.80 -10.59
C GLY A 149 -5.47 8.51 -10.05
N TYR A 150 -5.59 8.69 -8.74
CA TYR A 150 -6.69 9.47 -8.16
C TYR A 150 -6.43 10.98 -8.28
N ASN A 151 -7.46 11.74 -8.63
CA ASN A 151 -7.40 13.20 -8.78
C ASN A 151 -8.79 13.80 -8.53
N LYS A 152 -8.96 15.12 -8.68
CA LYS A 152 -10.24 15.82 -8.40
C LYS A 152 -11.45 15.23 -9.13
N ASN A 153 -11.24 14.64 -10.31
CA ASN A 153 -12.29 14.08 -11.16
C ASN A 153 -12.43 12.55 -11.00
N ASN A 154 -11.46 11.91 -10.36
CA ASN A 154 -11.39 10.48 -10.14
C ASN A 154 -10.98 10.23 -8.70
N LEU A 155 -11.94 10.25 -7.78
CA LEU A 155 -11.74 9.93 -6.37
C LEU A 155 -12.26 8.53 -6.02
N PRO A 156 -11.79 7.92 -4.92
CA PRO A 156 -12.38 6.70 -4.41
C PRO A 156 -13.89 6.84 -4.20
N SER A 157 -14.63 5.80 -4.54
CA SER A 157 -16.05 5.68 -4.22
C SER A 157 -16.25 5.52 -2.72
N GLU A 158 -17.07 6.38 -2.14
CA GLU A 158 -17.50 6.30 -0.73
C GLU A 158 -18.59 5.23 -0.52
N GLN A 159 -19.09 4.63 -1.61
CA GLN A 159 -20.24 3.72 -1.61
C GLN A 159 -19.80 2.30 -1.97
N GLY A 160 -19.75 1.43 -0.95
CA GLY A 160 -19.54 -0.01 -1.11
C GLY A 160 -18.28 -0.40 -1.88
N ILE A 161 -18.26 -1.65 -2.34
CA ILE A 161 -17.17 -2.17 -3.18
C ILE A 161 -17.39 -1.65 -4.61
N SER A 162 -16.51 -0.77 -5.05
CA SER A 162 -16.50 -0.20 -6.40
C SER A 162 -15.20 -0.57 -7.12
N THR A 163 -15.27 -0.79 -8.42
CA THR A 163 -14.09 -0.96 -9.27
C THR A 163 -13.21 0.29 -9.25
N LYS A 164 -13.79 1.47 -8.97
CA LYS A 164 -13.02 2.70 -8.74
C LYS A 164 -12.07 2.62 -7.55
N ASN A 165 -12.29 1.70 -6.61
CA ASN A 165 -11.46 1.56 -5.41
C ASN A 165 -10.33 0.56 -5.62
N PHE A 166 -10.29 -0.18 -6.73
CA PHE A 166 -9.31 -1.28 -6.91
C PHE A 166 -7.87 -0.76 -6.96
N ALA A 167 -7.66 0.45 -7.44
CA ALA A 167 -6.34 1.09 -7.42
C ALA A 167 -5.82 1.31 -5.98
N LEU A 168 -6.68 1.39 -4.96
CA LEU A 168 -6.25 1.48 -3.55
C LEU A 168 -5.52 0.23 -3.06
N LEU A 169 -5.65 -0.92 -3.76
CA LEU A 169 -4.89 -2.11 -3.40
C LEU A 169 -3.36 -1.90 -3.58
N SER A 170 -2.92 -0.89 -4.34
CA SER A 170 -1.51 -0.51 -4.45
C SER A 170 -1.00 0.36 -3.29
N ALA A 171 -1.88 0.85 -2.40
CA ALA A 171 -1.53 1.79 -1.34
C ALA A 171 -0.32 1.40 -0.45
N PRO A 172 -0.05 0.10 -0.15
CA PRO A 172 1.17 -0.28 0.58
C PRO A 172 2.48 0.20 -0.07
N TYR A 173 2.49 0.36 -1.40
CA TYR A 173 3.63 0.78 -2.21
C TYR A 173 3.73 2.30 -2.40
N LEU A 174 2.79 3.06 -1.84
CA LEU A 174 2.65 4.51 -2.05
C LEU A 174 2.87 5.31 -0.75
N ALA A 175 3.49 4.69 0.26
CA ALA A 175 3.78 5.33 1.53
C ALA A 175 4.70 6.55 1.32
N THR A 176 4.37 7.66 1.95
CA THR A 176 5.22 8.88 1.94
C THR A 176 5.76 9.23 3.31
N ASP A 177 5.02 8.86 4.35
CA ASP A 177 5.44 8.86 5.74
C ASP A 177 4.66 7.81 6.54
N GLY A 178 5.04 7.64 7.80
CA GLY A 178 4.27 6.85 8.75
C GLY A 178 5.03 6.58 10.04
N MET A 179 4.42 5.72 10.87
CA MET A 179 5.03 5.18 12.07
C MET A 179 4.66 3.70 12.28
N ASN A 180 5.52 2.96 12.97
CA ASN A 180 5.27 1.57 13.34
C ASN A 180 4.97 1.39 14.82
N GLU A 181 4.65 0.15 15.21
CA GLU A 181 4.27 -0.21 16.59
C GLU A 181 5.40 -0.05 17.63
N TYR A 182 6.65 0.12 17.21
CA TYR A 182 7.80 0.42 18.07
C TYR A 182 8.06 1.94 18.20
N GLY A 183 7.29 2.76 17.48
CA GLY A 183 7.43 4.21 17.46
C GLY A 183 8.56 4.71 16.57
N VAL A 184 9.06 3.89 15.64
CA VAL A 184 9.89 4.39 14.53
C VAL A 184 8.97 5.13 13.57
N ALA A 185 9.30 6.39 13.30
CA ALA A 185 8.64 7.23 12.32
C ALA A 185 9.62 7.58 11.18
N MET A 186 9.11 7.64 9.96
CA MET A 186 9.91 7.96 8.78
C MET A 186 9.11 8.81 7.80
N SER A 187 9.75 9.77 7.15
CA SER A 187 9.14 10.57 6.09
C SER A 187 10.11 10.87 4.96
N ILE A 188 9.57 11.01 3.76
CA ILE A 188 10.28 11.45 2.55
C ILE A 188 10.25 12.98 2.47
N LEU A 189 11.35 13.65 2.12
CA LEU A 189 11.33 15.07 1.78
C LEU A 189 12.22 15.34 0.56
N ASP A 190 11.87 16.35 -0.23
CA ASP A 190 12.66 16.79 -1.38
C ASP A 190 13.99 17.41 -0.89
N CYS A 191 15.12 16.93 -1.42
CA CYS A 191 16.46 17.42 -1.09
C CYS A 191 17.18 18.08 -2.28
N GLY A 192 16.51 18.21 -3.44
CA GLY A 192 17.01 18.87 -4.64
C GLY A 192 18.08 18.09 -5.43
N ARG A 193 19.09 17.51 -4.76
CA ARG A 193 20.11 16.65 -5.37
C ARG A 193 20.44 15.46 -4.47
N ALA A 194 20.57 14.28 -5.07
CA ALA A 194 21.15 13.12 -4.39
C ALA A 194 21.87 12.18 -5.37
N THR A 195 22.84 11.40 -4.89
CA THR A 195 23.54 10.40 -5.70
C THR A 195 23.82 9.12 -4.90
N PRO A 196 22.81 8.24 -4.76
CA PRO A 196 22.93 7.04 -3.92
C PRO A 196 24.04 6.12 -4.43
N PRO A 197 24.83 5.52 -3.52
CA PRO A 197 25.82 4.52 -3.90
C PRO A 197 25.11 3.26 -4.42
N VAL A 198 25.83 2.51 -5.26
CA VAL A 198 25.35 1.23 -5.79
C VAL A 198 26.09 0.09 -5.08
N ILE A 199 25.32 -0.77 -4.44
CA ILE A 199 25.72 -2.03 -3.85
C ILE A 199 25.46 -3.13 -4.88
N GLU A 200 26.51 -3.75 -5.39
CA GLU A 200 26.40 -4.80 -6.40
C GLU A 200 25.57 -5.98 -5.87
N GLY A 201 24.58 -6.43 -6.66
CA GLY A 201 23.71 -7.56 -6.32
C GLY A 201 22.62 -7.28 -5.28
N ALA A 202 22.60 -6.10 -4.65
CA ALA A 202 21.54 -5.73 -3.72
C ALA A 202 20.26 -5.31 -4.46
N PRO A 203 19.06 -5.67 -3.95
CA PRO A 203 17.80 -5.18 -4.50
C PRO A 203 17.71 -3.65 -4.39
N THR A 204 17.06 -3.03 -5.38
CA THR A 204 16.78 -1.59 -5.37
C THR A 204 15.39 -1.32 -4.81
N LEU A 205 15.20 -0.23 -4.09
CA LEU A 205 13.90 0.26 -3.63
C LEU A 205 13.69 1.69 -4.15
N ASN A 206 12.45 2.06 -4.42
CA ASN A 206 12.11 3.48 -4.57
C ASN A 206 11.86 4.10 -3.19
N THR A 207 11.63 5.41 -3.14
CA THR A 207 11.44 6.14 -1.87
C THR A 207 10.26 5.64 -1.04
N SER A 208 9.10 5.35 -1.68
CA SER A 208 7.92 4.84 -0.97
C SER A 208 8.10 3.43 -0.41
N THR A 209 8.75 2.56 -1.17
CA THR A 209 9.05 1.19 -0.73
C THR A 209 10.17 1.17 0.31
N ALA A 210 11.08 2.14 0.31
CA ALA A 210 12.04 2.33 1.41
C ALA A 210 11.35 2.67 2.73
N VAL A 211 10.35 3.58 2.72
CA VAL A 211 9.54 3.91 3.92
C VAL A 211 8.83 2.67 4.43
N ARG A 212 8.12 1.95 3.55
CA ARG A 212 7.42 0.71 3.89
C ARG A 212 8.38 -0.32 4.51
N MET A 213 9.54 -0.51 3.87
CA MET A 213 10.58 -1.44 4.31
C MET A 213 11.08 -1.11 5.72
N VAL A 214 11.45 0.14 5.99
CA VAL A 214 11.92 0.54 7.33
C VAL A 214 10.82 0.37 8.37
N LEU A 215 9.61 0.86 8.10
CA LEU A 215 8.52 0.82 9.08
C LEU A 215 8.09 -0.62 9.41
N GLU A 216 8.19 -1.56 8.49
CA GLU A 216 7.80 -2.95 8.75
C GLU A 216 8.91 -3.81 9.39
N ASN A 217 10.15 -3.30 9.46
CA ASN A 217 11.30 -4.14 9.83
C ASN A 217 12.28 -3.52 10.84
N ALA A 218 12.17 -2.24 11.20
CA ALA A 218 13.07 -1.58 12.16
C ALA A 218 12.36 -1.15 13.45
N LYS A 219 12.98 -1.40 14.61
CA LYS A 219 12.47 -0.99 15.93
C LYS A 219 13.12 0.28 16.46
N THR A 220 14.24 0.68 15.88
CA THR A 220 15.03 1.86 16.28
C THR A 220 15.58 2.57 15.06
N VAL A 221 16.08 3.80 15.24
CA VAL A 221 16.81 4.53 14.18
C VAL A 221 18.05 3.76 13.72
N ASP A 222 18.78 3.11 14.62
CA ASP A 222 20.00 2.38 14.26
C ASP A 222 19.69 1.13 13.42
N GLU A 223 18.66 0.37 13.79
CA GLU A 223 18.17 -0.75 12.97
C GLU A 223 17.70 -0.27 11.59
N ALA A 224 17.05 0.91 11.50
CA ALA A 224 16.63 1.48 10.23
C ALA A 224 17.82 1.79 9.32
N ILE A 225 18.89 2.40 9.86
CA ILE A 225 20.12 2.69 9.11
C ILE A 225 20.80 1.39 8.65
N GLU A 226 20.96 0.42 9.54
CA GLU A 226 21.54 -0.89 9.22
C GLU A 226 20.76 -1.61 8.11
N LEU A 227 19.44 -1.49 8.16
CA LEU A 227 18.57 -2.10 7.17
C LEU A 227 18.66 -1.38 5.81
N MET A 228 18.65 -0.05 5.80
CA MET A 228 18.81 0.74 4.57
C MET A 228 20.15 0.46 3.87
N ASN A 229 21.23 0.21 4.62
CA ASN A 229 22.55 -0.13 4.07
C ASN A 229 22.60 -1.49 3.33
N LYS A 230 21.50 -2.25 3.28
CA LYS A 230 21.40 -3.52 2.54
C LYS A 230 20.74 -3.36 1.17
N TYR A 231 20.26 -2.17 0.82
CA TYR A 231 19.49 -1.91 -0.40
C TYR A 231 20.08 -0.77 -1.22
N ASN A 232 19.86 -0.83 -2.53
CA ASN A 232 20.03 0.30 -3.43
C ASN A 232 18.77 1.18 -3.40
N PHE A 233 18.90 2.46 -3.76
CA PHE A 233 17.76 3.38 -3.81
C PHE A 233 17.65 4.09 -5.17
N ASP A 234 16.49 3.98 -5.79
CA ASP A 234 16.07 4.86 -6.90
C ASP A 234 15.26 6.02 -6.31
N LEU A 235 15.89 7.19 -6.25
CA LEU A 235 15.27 8.41 -5.69
C LEU A 235 14.48 9.20 -6.74
N GLY A 236 14.36 8.70 -7.97
CA GLY A 236 13.70 9.36 -9.08
C GLY A 236 14.47 10.59 -9.60
N THR A 237 13.79 11.36 -10.45
CA THR A 237 14.36 12.54 -11.12
C THR A 237 14.39 13.79 -10.24
N LYS A 238 13.63 13.78 -9.13
CA LYS A 238 13.65 14.79 -8.08
C LYS A 238 14.04 14.08 -6.78
N PRO A 239 15.34 14.02 -6.50
CA PRO A 239 15.85 13.20 -5.42
C PRO A 239 15.32 13.68 -4.06
N ASN A 240 15.06 12.70 -3.20
CA ASN A 240 14.53 12.91 -1.87
C ASN A 240 15.54 12.41 -0.84
N HIS A 241 15.47 12.98 0.36
CA HIS A 241 16.08 12.41 1.55
C HIS A 241 15.02 11.84 2.50
N PHE A 242 15.48 11.21 3.57
CA PHE A 242 14.59 10.66 4.59
C PHE A 242 14.88 11.28 5.95
N MET A 243 13.84 11.63 6.68
CA MET A 243 13.92 11.89 8.12
C MET A 243 13.42 10.65 8.85
N ILE A 244 14.21 10.15 9.82
CA ILE A 244 13.86 8.99 10.64
C ILE A 244 13.95 9.41 12.11
N ALA A 245 12.99 8.98 12.91
CA ALA A 245 12.97 9.18 14.36
C ALA A 245 12.51 7.91 15.07
N ASP A 246 12.91 7.72 16.32
CA ASP A 246 12.38 6.65 17.18
C ASP A 246 11.74 7.18 18.46
N SER A 247 11.10 6.27 19.20
CA SER A 247 10.40 6.55 20.47
C SER A 247 11.33 7.05 21.58
N ASN A 248 12.64 6.85 21.46
CA ASN A 248 13.63 7.42 22.39
C ASN A 248 14.02 8.85 22.00
N GLY A 249 13.49 9.40 20.92
CA GLY A 249 13.77 10.76 20.46
C GLY A 249 15.10 10.90 19.73
N ARG A 250 15.76 9.79 19.39
CA ARG A 250 16.86 9.81 18.43
C ARG A 250 16.27 10.11 17.05
N SER A 251 16.97 10.93 16.28
CA SER A 251 16.59 11.22 14.90
C SER A 251 17.81 11.39 14.01
N VAL A 252 17.62 11.10 12.73
CA VAL A 252 18.63 11.26 11.69
C VAL A 252 17.97 11.73 10.40
N VAL A 253 18.76 12.47 9.61
CA VAL A 253 18.46 12.69 8.19
C VAL A 253 19.39 11.79 7.39
N VAL A 254 18.82 11.01 6.46
CA VAL A 254 19.55 10.12 5.55
C VAL A 254 19.52 10.75 4.16
N GLU A 255 20.68 11.24 3.72
CA GLU A 255 20.90 11.85 2.40
C GLU A 255 21.93 11.04 1.60
N PHE A 256 21.90 11.21 0.28
CA PHE A 256 22.72 10.47 -0.68
C PHE A 256 23.39 11.40 -1.68
#